data_AF-A0A7G9NZ82-F1
#
_entry.id   AF-A0A7G9NZ82-F1
#
_cell.length_a   1.000
_cell.length_b   1.000
_cell.length_c   1.000
_cell.angle_alpha   90.00
_cell.angle_beta   90.00
_cell.angle_gamma   90.00
#
_symmetry.space_group_name_H-M   'P 1'
#
loop_
_entity.id
_entity.type
_entity.pdbx_description
1 polymer ?
#
loop_
_entity_poly.entity_id
_entity_poly.type
_entity_poly.pdbx_seq_one_letter_code
_entity_poly.pdbx_strand_id
1 'polypeptide(L)' 'MIQWSDKNQDMAGTQVAMVRATRRALNEAKLRGEPVPQWRDGKVVWVQPDEVEILAQLGDQPNSQ' A
#
# COMPACT_ATOMS: atom_id res chain seq x y z
N MET A 1 6.68 -7.38 -33.14
CA MET A 1 6.36 -6.17 -32.34
C MET A 1 5.58 -6.66 -31.13
N ILE A 2 6.20 -6.76 -29.96
CA ILE A 2 5.54 -7.33 -28.77
C ILE A 2 4.58 -6.27 -28.24
N GLN A 3 3.27 -6.54 -28.30
CA GLN A 3 2.24 -5.70 -27.71
C GLN A 3 2.43 -5.66 -26.20
N TRP A 4 2.77 -4.48 -25.68
CA TRP A 4 3.05 -4.23 -24.27
C TRP A 4 1.77 -3.99 -23.44
N SER A 5 0.56 -4.07 -24.04
CA SER A 5 -0.69 -3.68 -23.37
C SER A 5 -1.27 -4.75 -22.44
N ASP A 6 -0.89 -6.02 -22.57
CA ASP A 6 -1.43 -7.10 -21.73
C ASP A 6 -0.68 -7.28 -20.39
N LYS A 7 0.42 -6.54 -20.17
CA LYS A 7 1.33 -6.78 -19.04
C LYS A 7 1.02 -6.02 -17.74
N ASN A 8 0.01 -5.15 -17.75
CA ASN A 8 -0.20 -4.15 -16.68
C ASN A 8 -1.43 -4.37 -15.78
N GLN A 9 -2.34 -5.31 -16.08
CA GLN A 9 -3.50 -5.57 -15.22
C GLN A 9 -3.13 -6.28 -13.91
N ASP A 10 -2.20 -7.22 -13.96
CA ASP A 10 -1.72 -7.95 -12.77
C ASP A 10 -1.04 -7.01 -11.76
N MET A 11 -0.32 -5.99 -12.26
CA MET A 11 0.32 -4.99 -11.42
C MET A 11 -0.70 -4.09 -10.70
N ALA A 12 -1.75 -3.67 -11.38
CA ALA A 12 -2.81 -2.86 -10.78
C ALA A 12 -3.55 -3.62 -9.67
N GLY A 13 -3.91 -4.88 -9.92
CA GLY A 13 -4.53 -5.74 -8.92
C GLY A 13 -3.63 -5.96 -7.69
N THR A 14 -2.33 -6.17 -7.93
CA THR A 14 -1.32 -6.35 -6.87
C THR A 14 -1.16 -5.08 -6.03
N GLN A 15 -1.12 -3.90 -6.64
CA GLN A 15 -1.03 -2.62 -5.92
C GLN A 15 -2.23 -2.39 -5.00
N VAL A 16 -3.44 -2.66 -5.50
CA VAL A 16 -4.68 -2.56 -4.70
C VAL A 16 -4.65 -3.57 -3.54
N ALA A 17 -4.21 -4.81 -3.79
CA ALA A 17 -4.10 -5.83 -2.75
C ALA A 17 -3.10 -5.41 -1.66
N MET A 18 -1.94 -4.86 -2.04
CA MET A 18 -0.95 -4.35 -1.09
C MET A 18 -1.52 -3.21 -0.24
N VAL A 19 -2.16 -2.20 -0.85
CA VAL A 19 -2.78 -1.10 -0.11
C VAL A 19 -3.82 -1.62 0.90
N ARG A 20 -4.64 -2.59 0.49
CA ARG A 20 -5.64 -3.22 1.39
C ARG A 20 -4.98 -3.97 2.53
N ALA A 21 -3.93 -4.75 2.25
CA ALA A 21 -3.19 -5.49 3.25
C ALA A 21 -2.50 -4.55 4.26
N THR A 22 -1.86 -3.48 3.80
CA THR A 22 -1.22 -2.47 4.66
C THR A 22 -2.26 -1.80 5.56
N ARG A 23 -3.41 -1.36 5.02
CA ARG A 23 -4.50 -0.78 5.83
C ARG A 23 -4.96 -1.73 6.94
N ARG A 24 -5.13 -3.02 6.62
CA ARG A 24 -5.52 -4.04 7.61
C ARG A 24 -4.45 -4.21 8.69
N ALA A 25 -3.18 -4.30 8.32
CA ALA A 25 -2.09 -4.46 9.27
C ALA A 25 -1.98 -3.27 10.24
N LEU A 26 -2.10 -2.04 9.74
CA LEU A 26 -2.11 -0.84 10.59
C LEU A 26 -3.29 -0.84 11.58
N ASN A 27 -4.48 -1.22 11.12
CA ASN A 27 -5.65 -1.32 11.99
C ASN A 27 -5.46 -2.37 13.10
N GLU A 28 -4.92 -3.54 12.76
CA GLU A 28 -4.65 -4.59 13.74
C GLU A 28 -3.59 -4.15 14.78
N ALA A 29 -2.52 -3.48 14.34
CA ALA A 29 -1.50 -2.91 15.24
C ALA A 29 -2.10 -1.84 16.16
N LYS A 30 -2.96 -0.95 15.62
CA LYS A 30 -3.66 0.07 16.40
C LYS A 30 -4.54 -0.53 17.49
N LEU A 31 -5.30 -1.57 17.18
CA LEU A 31 -6.15 -2.28 18.15
C LEU A 31 -5.34 -2.92 19.28
N ARG A 32 -4.08 -3.29 19.01
CA ARG A 32 -3.17 -3.86 20.00
C ARG A 32 -2.34 -2.81 20.75
N GLY A 33 -2.38 -1.54 20.31
CA GLY A 33 -1.49 -0.50 20.82
C GLY A 33 -0.02 -0.75 20.49
N GLU A 34 0.26 -1.48 19.41
CA GLU A 34 1.60 -1.85 18.98
C GLU A 34 2.14 -0.85 17.95
N PRO A 35 3.38 -0.35 18.11
CA PRO A 35 4.02 0.46 17.08
C PRO A 35 4.38 -0.39 15.88
N VAL A 36 4.50 0.25 14.71
CA VAL A 36 4.89 -0.41 13.46
C VAL A 36 6.23 0.12 12.97
N PRO A 37 7.05 -0.73 12.32
CA PRO A 37 8.31 -0.30 11.75
C PRO A 37 8.08 0.48 10.46
N GLN A 38 8.73 1.63 10.33
CA GLN A 38 8.74 2.44 9.12
C GLN A 38 10.18 2.75 8.71
N TRP A 39 10.46 2.67 7.42
CA TRP A 39 11.73 3.14 6.87
C TRP A 39 11.71 4.67 6.71
N ARG A 40 12.59 5.38 7.40
CA ARG A 40 12.80 6.84 7.26
C ARG A 40 14.29 7.13 7.22
N ASP A 41 14.75 7.87 6.22
CA ASP A 41 16.14 8.35 6.12
C ASP A 41 17.21 7.26 6.31
N GLY A 42 17.02 6.10 5.68
CA GLY A 42 18.00 5.01 5.71
C GLY A 42 18.00 4.17 7.00
N LYS A 43 17.05 4.39 7.90
CA LYS A 43 16.89 3.63 9.15
C LYS A 43 15.46 3.16 9.36
N VAL A 44 15.32 2.09 10.15
CA VAL A 44 14.03 1.66 10.66
C VAL A 44 13.71 2.45 11.92
N VAL A 45 12.56 3.13 11.92
CA VAL A 45 11.99 3.82 13.08
C VAL A 45 10.66 3.17 13.45
N TRP A 46 10.35 3.13 14.74
CA TRP A 46 9.06 2.64 15.22
C TRP A 46 8.12 3.82 15.43
N VAL A 47 6.94 3.77 14.81
CA VAL A 47 5.96 4.86 14.81
C VAL A 47 4.59 4.32 15.19
N GLN A 48 3.69 5.20 15.63
CA GLN A 48 2.30 4.78 15.83
C GLN A 48 1.64 4.50 14.48
N PRO A 49 0.70 3.53 14.42
CA PRO A 49 0.02 3.19 13.17
C PRO A 49 -0.66 4.39 12.48
N ASP A 50 -1.17 5.35 13.25
CA ASP A 50 -1.84 6.56 12.74
C ASP A 50 -0.88 7.56 12.07
N GLU A 51 0.44 7.43 12.28
CA GLU A 51 1.46 8.26 11.64
C GLU A 51 1.87 7.74 10.25
N VAL A 52 1.41 6.55 9.86
CA VAL A 52 1.76 5.95 8.57
C VAL A 52 0.82 6.43 7.48
N GLU A 53 1.34 7.25 6.57
CA GLU A 53 0.61 7.70 5.40
C GLU A 53 0.59 6.63 4.30
N ILE A 54 -0.62 6.16 3.95
CA ILE A 54 -0.82 5.28 2.79
C ILE A 54 -1.27 6.13 1.61
N LEU A 55 -0.39 6.35 0.64
CA LEU A 55 -0.70 7.08 -0.60
C LEU A 55 -1.80 6.33 -1.38
N ALA A 56 -3.02 6.85 -1.33
CA ALA A 56 -4.21 6.22 -1.91
C ALA A 56 -4.28 6.27 -3.45
N GLN A 57 -3.37 6.98 -4.13
CA GLN A 57 -3.55 7.41 -5.52
C GLN A 57 -3.24 6.35 -6.60
N LEU A 58 -2.83 5.13 -6.24
CA LEU A 58 -2.59 4.07 -7.24
C LEU A 58 -3.83 3.24 -7.60
N GLY A 59 -5.01 3.57 -7.06
CA GLY A 59 -6.20 2.71 -7.17
C GLY A 59 -7.43 3.28 -7.87
N ASP A 60 -7.41 4.53 -8.34
CA ASP A 60 -8.62 5.21 -8.84
C ASP A 60 -8.46 5.80 -10.25
N GLN A 61 -7.92 4.99 -11.17
CA GLN A 61 -8.24 5.17 -12.58
C GLN A 61 -9.54 4.40 -12.86
N PRO A 62 -10.70 5.06 -12.99
CA PRO A 62 -11.89 4.40 -13.48
C PRO A 62 -11.59 3.93 -14.90
N ASN A 63 -11.66 2.62 -15.12
CA ASN A 63 -11.72 2.05 -16.47
C ASN A 63 -12.79 2.82 -17.23
N SER A 64 -12.36 3.64 -18.20
CA SER A 64 -13.23 4.10 -19.26
C SER A 64 -13.50 2.88 -20.14
N GLN A 65 -14.62 2.20 -19.88
CA GLN A 65 -15.29 1.33 -20.85
C GLN A 65 -16.55 2.04 -21.32
#